data_AF-A0A424YUZ0-F1
#
_entry.id   AF-A0A424YUZ0-F1
#
_cell.length_a   1.000
_cell.length_b   1.000
_cell.length_c   1.000
_cell.angle_alpha   90.00
_cell.angle_beta   90.00
_cell.angle_gamma   90.00
#
_symmetry.space_group_name_H-M   'P 1'
#
loop_
_entity.id
_entity.type
_entity.pdbx_description
1 polymer ?
#
loop_
_entity_poly.entity_id
_entity_poly.type
_entity_poly.pdbx_seq_one_letter_code
_entity_poly.pdbx_strand_id
1 'polypeptide(L)'
;GGLILLLGIGQEAPFYGRGIGSGIHGGRIVIRGEIEDKYLGLGVKRLDMDTSLLNEVQSRIKEYCNYFNLDATKLLDENYTVLGPASSRPFAGKYTWE
;
A
#
# COMPACT_ATOMS: atom_id res chain seq x y z
N GLY A 1 -3.42 -7.16 -11.18
CA GLY A 1 -2.62 -7.05 -9.94
C GLY A 1 -3.53 -7.32 -8.75
N GLY A 2 -2.97 -7.43 -7.56
CA GLY A 2 -3.74 -7.62 -6.32
C GLY A 2 -3.59 -6.45 -5.35
N LEU A 3 -4.00 -6.69 -4.10
CA LEU A 3 -3.82 -5.79 -2.96
C LEU A 3 -2.74 -6.36 -2.03
N ILE A 4 -1.73 -5.55 -1.73
CA ILE A 4 -0.79 -5.80 -0.63
C ILE A 4 -1.17 -4.86 0.51
N LEU A 5 -1.37 -5.40 1.72
CA LEU A 5 -1.65 -4.64 2.92
C LEU A 5 -0.52 -4.80 3.94
N LEU A 6 0.20 -3.73 4.24
CA LEU A 6 1.32 -3.70 5.18
C LEU A 6 0.88 -3.08 6.50
N LEU A 7 0.66 -3.94 7.51
CA LEU A 7 0.16 -3.54 8.82
C LEU A 7 1.26 -3.14 9.82
N GLY A 8 2.51 -3.56 9.63
CA GLY A 8 3.63 -3.17 10.50
C GLY A 8 3.44 -3.54 11.98
N ILE A 9 2.77 -4.66 12.28
CA ILE A 9 2.44 -5.08 13.66
C ILE A 9 3.71 -5.18 14.51
N GLY A 10 3.65 -4.63 15.73
CA GLY A 10 4.79 -4.58 16.66
C GLY A 10 5.80 -3.46 16.38
N GLN A 11 5.54 -2.60 15.39
CA GLN A 11 6.36 -1.42 15.08
C GLN A 11 5.48 -0.16 15.08
N GLU A 12 6.12 1.01 15.29
CA GLU A 12 5.47 2.30 15.04
C GLU A 12 5.21 2.48 13.54
N ALA A 13 4.08 3.10 13.21
CA ALA A 13 3.76 3.50 11.86
C ALA A 13 4.33 4.91 11.57
N PRO A 14 4.73 5.20 10.33
CA PRO A 14 4.76 4.34 9.16
C PRO A 14 6.03 3.47 9.04
N PHE A 15 5.98 2.46 8.17
CA PHE A 15 7.17 1.67 7.81
C PHE A 15 8.17 2.49 6.96
N TYR A 16 9.43 2.59 7.40
CA TYR A 16 10.49 3.33 6.70
C TYR A 16 11.42 2.44 5.88
N GLY A 17 10.93 1.95 4.73
CA GLY A 17 11.75 1.25 3.73
C GLY A 17 12.03 2.13 2.51
N ARG A 18 13.19 1.96 1.85
CA ARG A 18 13.50 2.64 0.59
C ARG A 18 13.02 1.81 -0.61
N GLY A 19 12.52 2.49 -1.65
CA GLY A 19 12.13 1.86 -2.91
C GLY A 19 10.79 1.13 -2.86
N ILE A 20 9.89 1.54 -1.97
CA ILE A 20 8.55 0.94 -1.81
C ILE A 20 7.82 0.98 -3.15
N GLY A 21 7.36 -0.17 -3.64
CA GLY A 21 6.63 -0.29 -4.90
C GLY A 21 7.48 -0.19 -6.17
N SER A 22 8.82 -0.28 -6.07
CA SER A 22 9.68 -0.31 -7.26
C SER A 22 9.26 -1.42 -8.23
N GLY A 23 9.17 -1.10 -9.52
CA GLY A 23 8.73 -2.05 -10.55
C GLY A 23 7.23 -2.32 -10.59
N ILE A 24 6.40 -1.54 -9.89
CA ILE A 24 4.94 -1.75 -9.91
C ILE A 24 4.35 -1.53 -11.31
N HIS A 25 3.72 -2.58 -11.87
CA HIS A 25 2.96 -2.50 -13.12
C HIS A 25 1.44 -2.54 -12.90
N GLY A 26 0.96 -2.93 -11.72
CA GLY A 26 -0.47 -2.98 -11.42
C GLY A 26 -0.80 -3.41 -9.99
N GLY A 27 -2.04 -3.19 -9.57
CA GLY A 27 -2.51 -3.46 -8.20
C GLY A 27 -2.41 -2.24 -7.28
N ARG A 28 -2.49 -2.50 -5.97
CA ARG A 28 -2.42 -1.52 -4.89
C ARG A 28 -1.53 -2.03 -3.77
N ILE A 29 -0.79 -1.11 -3.15
CA ILE A 29 -0.11 -1.34 -1.88
C ILE A 29 -0.73 -0.36 -0.88
N VAL A 30 -1.25 -0.86 0.23
CA VAL A 30 -1.83 -0.06 1.31
C VAL A 30 -0.95 -0.24 2.54
N ILE A 31 -0.47 0.85 3.11
CA ILE A 31 0.50 0.85 4.21
C ILE A 31 -0.10 1.61 5.39
N ARG A 32 -0.05 1.02 6.59
CA ARG A 32 -0.43 1.71 7.83
C ARG A 32 0.49 2.91 8.09
N GLY A 33 -0.10 4.07 8.34
CA GLY A 33 0.57 5.35 8.53
C GLY A 33 0.79 6.16 7.24
N GLU A 34 1.32 7.37 7.41
CA GLU A 34 1.63 8.28 6.32
C GLU A 34 3.06 8.09 5.79
N ILE A 35 3.23 7.69 4.53
CA ILE A 35 4.56 7.45 3.94
C ILE A 35 5.00 8.67 3.15
N GLU A 36 6.17 9.25 3.42
CA GLU A 36 6.75 10.32 2.58
C GLU A 36 7.22 9.83 1.20
N ASP A 37 7.13 10.70 0.18
CA ASP A 37 7.43 10.33 -1.21
C ASP A 37 8.89 9.90 -1.44
N LYS A 38 9.82 10.36 -0.59
CA LYS A 38 11.24 9.99 -0.63
C LYS A 38 11.50 8.48 -0.43
N TYR A 39 10.52 7.75 0.12
CA TYR A 39 10.59 6.31 0.33
C TYR A 39 10.05 5.50 -0.85
N LEU A 40 9.36 6.15 -1.79
CA LEU A 40 8.71 5.49 -2.91
C LEU A 40 9.70 5.14 -4.02
N GLY A 41 9.46 4.01 -4.68
CA GLY A 41 10.18 3.62 -5.88
C GLY A 41 9.76 4.47 -7.09
N LEU A 42 10.61 4.47 -8.13
CA LEU A 42 10.25 5.07 -9.41
C LEU A 42 8.98 4.43 -9.98
N GLY A 43 8.11 5.25 -10.58
CA GLY A 43 6.88 4.78 -11.20
C GLY A 43 5.72 4.53 -10.21
N VAL A 44 5.89 4.87 -8.93
CA VAL A 44 4.85 4.79 -7.90
C VAL A 44 4.23 6.16 -7.68
N LYS A 45 2.94 6.20 -7.39
CA LYS A 45 2.25 7.40 -6.90
C LYS A 45 1.31 7.07 -5.74
N ARG A 46 0.99 8.08 -4.94
CA ARG A 46 -0.14 8.02 -4.02
C ARG A 46 -1.46 8.05 -4.77
N LEU A 47 -2.43 7.39 -4.20
CA LEU A 47 -3.79 7.32 -4.71
C LEU A 47 -4.77 7.62 -3.58
N ASP A 48 -5.97 7.99 -3.95
CA ASP A 48 -7.04 8.20 -2.97
C ASP A 48 -7.54 6.85 -2.43
N MET A 49 -7.93 6.86 -1.16
CA MET A 49 -8.68 5.75 -0.59
C MET A 49 -10.16 5.94 -0.88
N ASP A 50 -10.67 5.21 -1.87
CA ASP A 50 -12.10 5.17 -2.14
C ASP A 50 -12.84 4.21 -1.18
N THR A 51 -14.18 4.33 -1.14
CA THR A 51 -15.04 3.53 -0.25
C THR A 51 -14.93 2.03 -0.51
N SER A 52 -14.72 1.62 -1.77
CA SER A 52 -14.60 0.20 -2.14
C SER A 52 -13.31 -0.39 -1.57
N LEU A 53 -12.19 0.31 -1.76
CA LEU A 53 -10.89 -0.08 -1.23
C LEU A 53 -10.88 -0.04 0.30
N LEU A 54 -11.51 0.97 0.91
CA LEU A 54 -11.65 1.04 2.37
C LEU A 54 -12.36 -0.20 2.92
N ASN A 55 -13.50 -0.57 2.33
CA ASN A 55 -14.25 -1.76 2.73
C ASN A 55 -13.43 -3.04 2.55
N GLU A 56 -12.69 -3.16 1.44
CA GLU A 56 -11.80 -4.30 1.20
C GLU A 56 -10.68 -4.38 2.26
N VAL A 57 -10.01 -3.26 2.56
CA VAL A 57 -8.95 -3.18 3.58
C VAL A 57 -9.50 -3.55 4.96
N GLN A 58 -10.63 -2.97 5.37
CA GLN A 58 -11.26 -3.27 6.66
C GLN A 58 -11.67 -4.74 6.78
N SER A 59 -12.21 -5.33 5.70
CA SER A 59 -12.55 -6.75 5.66
C SER A 59 -11.30 -7.62 5.83
N ARG A 60 -10.22 -7.33 5.10
CA ARG A 60 -8.95 -8.06 5.20
C ARG A 60 -8.28 -7.92 6.57
N ILE A 61 -8.37 -6.77 7.21
CA ILE A 61 -7.88 -6.56 8.58
C ILE A 61 -8.64 -7.47 9.56
N LYS A 62 -9.98 -7.50 9.47
CA LYS A 62 -10.81 -8.34 10.34
C LYS A 62 -10.51 -9.83 10.14
N GLU A 63 -10.39 -10.25 8.88
CA GLU A 63 -10.04 -11.63 8.52
C GLU A 63 -8.66 -12.02 9.08
N TYR A 64 -7.64 -11.17 8.86
CA TYR A 64 -6.30 -11.36 9.42
C TYR A 64 -6.35 -11.47 10.96
N CYS A 65 -7.01 -10.52 11.63
CA CYS A 65 -7.10 -10.53 13.09
C CYS A 65 -7.82 -11.77 13.62
N ASN A 66 -8.86 -12.25 12.94
CA ASN A 66 -9.54 -13.49 13.29
C ASN A 66 -8.61 -14.71 13.19
N TYR A 67 -7.79 -14.80 12.13
CA TYR A 67 -6.85 -15.91 11.98
C TYR A 67 -5.74 -15.95 13.04
N PHE A 68 -5.32 -14.78 13.52
CA PHE A 68 -4.21 -14.65 14.48
C PHE A 68 -4.67 -14.33 15.90
N ASN A 69 -5.98 -14.34 16.18
CA ASN A 69 -6.58 -13.99 17.47
C ASN A 69 -6.09 -12.62 18.01
N LEU A 70 -6.15 -11.61 17.15
CA LEU A 70 -5.75 -10.22 17.44
C LEU A 70 -6.98 -9.31 17.55
N ASP A 71 -6.81 -8.18 18.24
CA ASP A 71 -7.80 -7.12 18.30
C ASP A 71 -7.73 -6.23 17.06
N ALA A 72 -8.76 -6.30 16.20
CA ALA A 72 -8.83 -5.53 14.96
C ALA A 72 -9.08 -4.03 15.18
N THR A 73 -9.66 -3.63 16.32
CA THR A 73 -10.08 -2.23 16.54
C THR A 73 -8.91 -1.27 16.40
N LYS A 74 -7.75 -1.62 16.96
CA LYS A 74 -6.51 -0.84 16.89
C LYS A 74 -5.95 -0.68 15.49
N LEU A 75 -6.27 -1.57 14.56
CA LEU A 75 -5.82 -1.48 13.17
C LEU A 75 -6.85 -0.75 12.31
N LEU A 76 -8.13 -0.82 12.66
CA LEU A 76 -9.20 -0.15 11.92
C LEU A 76 -9.27 1.36 12.20
N ASP A 77 -8.76 1.81 13.33
CA ASP A 77 -8.72 3.23 13.77
C ASP A 77 -7.47 4.00 13.31
N GLU A 78 -6.67 3.40 12.43
CA GLU A 78 -5.40 3.96 11.96
C GLU A 78 -5.55 4.58 10.57
N ASN A 79 -4.64 5.50 10.24
CA ASN A 79 -4.53 6.05 8.89
C ASN A 79 -3.76 5.11 7.95
N TYR A 80 -4.08 5.15 6.66
CA TYR A 80 -3.44 4.31 5.65
C TYR A 80 -3.08 5.11 4.39
N THR A 81 -1.86 4.88 3.88
CA THR A 81 -1.42 5.39 2.58
C THR A 81 -1.69 4.36 1.48
N VAL A 82 -2.33 4.79 0.39
CA VAL A 82 -2.52 3.95 -0.82
C VAL A 82 -1.49 4.31 -1.88
N LEU A 83 -0.84 3.29 -2.42
CA LEU A 83 0.13 3.40 -3.49
C LEU A 83 -0.31 2.55 -4.69
N GLY A 84 0.02 3.02 -5.89
CA GLY A 84 -0.16 2.27 -7.13
C GLY A 84 0.75 2.77 -8.25
N PRO A 85 0.63 2.20 -9.46
CA PRO A 85 1.45 2.63 -10.60
C PRO A 85 1.08 4.06 -11.01
N ALA A 86 2.09 4.86 -11.36
CA ALA A 86 1.94 6.25 -11.74
C ALA A 86 1.07 6.44 -13.01
N SER A 87 1.13 5.46 -13.92
CA SER A 87 0.35 5.40 -15.16
C SER A 87 0.11 3.95 -15.58
N SER A 88 -0.54 3.72 -16.73
CA SER A 88 -0.65 2.38 -17.33
C SER A 88 0.68 1.83 -17.85
N ARG A 89 1.68 2.70 -18.09
CA ARG A 89 3.02 2.33 -18.54
C ARG A 89 4.09 3.12 -17.77
N PRO A 90 4.27 2.88 -16.46
CA PRO A 90 5.09 3.72 -15.58
C PRO A 90 6.58 3.72 -15.94
N PHE A 91 7.04 2.74 -16.71
CA PHE A 91 8.44 2.57 -17.12
C PHE A 91 8.67 2.68 -18.63
N ALA A 92 7.69 3.16 -19.42
CA ALA A 92 7.79 3.15 -20.88
C ALA A 92 9.08 3.81 -21.42
N GLY A 93 9.47 4.96 -20.87
CA GLY A 93 10.69 5.68 -21.26
C GLY A 93 12.00 5.12 -20.70
N LYS A 94 11.96 3.94 -20.07
CA LYS A 94 13.16 3.20 -19.61
C LYS A 94 13.52 2.04 -20.54
N TYR A 95 12.63 1.70 -21.47
CA TYR A 95 12.90 0.74 -22.53
C TYR A 95 13.33 1.51 -23.78
N THR A 96 14.28 0.97 -24.53
CA THR A 96 14.71 1.55 -25.81
C THR A 96 13.60 1.39 -26.84
N TRP A 97 13.22 2.49 -27.49
CA TRP A 97 12.63 2.46 -28.83
C TRP A 97 13.74 2.85 -29.81
N GLU A 98 13.92 2.07 -30.87
CA GLU A 98 14.41 2.64 -32.15
C GLU A 98 13.25 3.38 -32.80
#